data_AF-V8FRL4-F1
#
_entry.id   AF-V8FRL4-F1
#
_cell.length_a   1.000
_cell.length_b   1.000
_cell.length_c   1.000
_cell.angle_alpha   90.00
_cell.angle_beta   90.00
_cell.angle_gamma   90.00
#
_symmetry.space_group_name_H-M   'P 1'
#
loop_
_entity.id
_entity.type
_entity.pdbx_description
1 polymer ?
#
loop_
_entity_poly.entity_id
_entity_poly.type
_entity_poly.pdbx_seq_one_letter_code
_entity_poly.pdbx_strand_id
1 'polypeptide(L)'
;MTAEQHEYVARQADEQGIIRYPADEHQIWSELITRQQQALPNRACPEYLEGLKKLNLPIQTIPQLKEIDDVLLSTTGWRTAAVPALISFKRFFELLANKSFPVATFIRRREDFDYIQEPDIFHEVAGHCVPIPFLVQL
;
A
#
# COMPACT_ATOMS: atom_id res chain seq x y z
N MET A 1 15.84 -16.68 -21.70
CA MET A 1 14.85 -16.04 -20.83
C MET A 1 15.30 -14.61 -20.62
N THR A 2 14.70 -13.67 -21.34
CA THR A 2 14.95 -12.24 -21.15
C THR A 2 14.35 -11.86 -19.80
N ALA A 3 15.14 -11.25 -18.92
CA ALA A 3 14.60 -10.61 -17.73
C ALA A 3 13.57 -9.58 -18.20
N GLU A 4 12.31 -9.71 -17.77
CA GLU A 4 11.31 -8.67 -17.99
C GLU A 4 11.87 -7.38 -17.38
N GLN A 5 11.99 -6.37 -18.22
CA GLN A 5 12.55 -5.09 -17.84
C GLN A 5 11.44 -4.34 -17.10
N HIS A 6 11.46 -4.38 -15.77
CA HIS A 6 10.41 -3.73 -14.98
C HIS A 6 10.51 -2.22 -15.13
N GLU A 7 9.41 -1.64 -15.58
CA GLU A 7 9.30 -0.23 -15.93
C GLU A 7 9.14 0.68 -14.70
N TYR A 8 8.85 0.08 -13.54
CA TYR A 8 8.58 0.76 -12.28
C TYR A 8 9.72 0.61 -11.27
N VAL A 9 10.11 1.73 -10.67
CA VAL A 9 11.18 1.81 -9.68
C VAL A 9 10.62 2.26 -8.34
N ALA A 10 10.75 1.40 -7.33
CA ALA A 10 10.35 1.70 -5.96
C ALA A 10 11.10 2.91 -5.39
N ARG A 11 10.36 3.90 -4.86
CA ARG A 11 10.93 5.08 -4.20
C ARG A 11 11.63 4.66 -2.91
N GLN A 12 12.83 5.18 -2.67
CA GLN A 12 13.57 4.93 -1.44
C GLN A 12 13.30 6.03 -0.42
N ALA A 13 13.27 5.66 0.86
CA ALA A 13 13.23 6.62 1.95
C ALA A 13 14.57 7.37 2.05
N ASP A 14 14.53 8.64 2.44
CA ASP A 14 15.72 9.41 2.78
C ASP A 14 16.26 9.03 4.18
N GLU A 15 17.31 9.72 4.63
CA GLU A 15 17.95 9.47 5.94
C GLU A 15 17.00 9.66 7.12
N GLN A 16 15.89 10.39 6.92
CA GLN A 16 14.86 10.64 7.92
C GLN A 16 13.73 9.59 7.85
N GLY A 17 13.84 8.62 6.94
CA GLY A 17 12.80 7.60 6.72
C GLY A 17 11.62 8.11 5.89
N ILE A 18 11.76 9.25 5.21
CA ILE A 18 10.68 9.85 4.42
C ILE A 18 10.82 9.48 2.95
N ILE A 19 9.73 8.96 2.37
CA ILE A 19 9.66 8.68 0.94
C ILE A 19 9.11 9.92 0.23
N ARG A 20 9.90 10.49 -0.68
CA ARG A 20 9.50 11.67 -1.45
C ARG A 20 8.88 11.26 -2.76
N TYR A 21 7.57 11.45 -2.85
CA TYR A 21 6.81 11.31 -4.09
C TYR A 21 6.67 12.68 -4.77
N PRO A 22 6.81 12.76 -6.11
CA PRO A 22 6.50 13.96 -6.86
C PRO A 22 4.99 14.23 -6.91
N ALA A 23 4.62 15.45 -7.29
CA ALA A 23 3.24 15.93 -7.23
C ALA A 23 2.28 15.16 -8.15
N ASP A 24 2.75 14.70 -9.29
CA ASP A 24 1.99 13.87 -10.23
C ASP A 24 1.65 12.49 -9.65
N GLU A 25 2.57 11.86 -8.91
CA GLU A 25 2.30 10.60 -8.21
C GLU A 25 1.26 10.78 -7.10
N HIS A 26 1.31 11.88 -6.36
CA HIS A 26 0.26 12.25 -5.41
C HIS A 26 -1.10 12.46 -6.07
N GLN A 27 -1.12 13.03 -7.27
CA GLN A 27 -2.35 13.20 -8.04
C GLN A 27 -2.94 11.85 -8.47
N ILE A 28 -2.12 10.89 -8.94
CA ILE A 28 -2.58 9.54 -9.27
C ILE A 28 -3.22 8.87 -8.06
N TRP A 29 -2.57 8.94 -6.90
CA TRP A 29 -3.13 8.42 -5.64
C TRP A 29 -4.50 9.03 -5.33
N SER A 30 -4.61 10.35 -5.39
CA SER A 30 -5.84 11.06 -5.07
C SER A 30 -7.02 10.63 -5.95
N GLU A 31 -6.78 10.48 -7.24
CA GLU A 31 -7.80 10.04 -8.18
C GLU A 31 -8.19 8.57 -7.94
N LEU A 32 -7.22 7.68 -7.67
CA LEU A 32 -7.48 6.28 -7.36
C LEU A 32 -8.29 6.10 -6.07
N ILE A 33 -7.88 6.74 -4.97
CA ILE A 33 -8.56 6.61 -3.68
C ILE A 33 -9.95 7.24 -3.72
N THR A 34 -10.11 8.37 -4.42
CA THR A 34 -11.42 9.03 -4.60
C THR A 34 -12.37 8.13 -5.40
N ARG A 35 -11.89 7.55 -6.52
CA ARG A 35 -12.68 6.58 -7.30
C ARG A 35 -13.09 5.39 -6.44
N GLN A 36 -12.17 4.86 -5.64
CA GLN A 36 -12.44 3.70 -4.81
C GLN A 36 -13.44 4.00 -3.68
N GLN A 37 -13.34 5.16 -3.01
CA GLN A 37 -14.30 5.58 -1.98
C GLN A 37 -15.74 5.65 -2.49
N GLN A 38 -15.94 5.98 -3.77
CA GLN A 38 -17.27 5.97 -4.40
C GLN A 38 -17.75 4.56 -4.76
N ALA A 39 -16.83 3.65 -5.08
CA ALA A 39 -17.16 2.30 -5.55
C ALA A 39 -17.37 1.29 -4.41
N LEU A 40 -16.73 1.49 -3.25
CA LEU A 40 -16.74 0.55 -2.13
C LEU A 40 -18.09 0.40 -1.38
N PRO A 41 -18.94 1.43 -1.23
CA PRO A 41 -20.21 1.29 -0.52
C PRO A 41 -21.07 0.16 -1.11
N ASN A 42 -21.58 -0.71 -0.24
CA ASN A 42 -22.34 -1.92 -0.57
C ASN A 42 -21.58 -3.01 -1.36
N ARG A 43 -20.25 -2.89 -1.50
CA ARG A 43 -19.40 -3.89 -2.15
C ARG A 43 -18.32 -4.45 -1.24
N ALA A 44 -17.70 -3.60 -0.42
CA ALA A 44 -16.70 -4.02 0.55
C ALA A 44 -17.34 -4.57 1.84
N CYS A 45 -16.65 -5.49 2.50
CA CYS A 45 -17.10 -6.01 3.78
C CYS A 45 -16.99 -4.95 4.89
N PRO A 46 -17.77 -5.08 5.98
CA PRO A 46 -17.74 -4.12 7.09
C PRO A 46 -16.34 -3.88 7.67
N GLU A 47 -15.53 -4.94 7.83
CA GLU A 47 -14.18 -4.88 8.40
C GLU A 47 -13.26 -4.00 7.55
N TYR A 48 -13.39 -4.08 6.23
CA TYR A 48 -12.64 -3.24 5.31
C TYR A 48 -13.07 -1.77 5.43
N LEU A 49 -14.38 -1.50 5.49
CA LEU A 49 -14.89 -0.13 5.64
C LEU A 49 -14.49 0.50 6.98
N GLU A 50 -14.50 -0.27 8.07
CA GLU A 50 -13.98 0.18 9.37
C GLU A 50 -12.46 0.32 9.35
N GLY A 51 -11.75 -0.53 8.62
CA GLY A 51 -10.31 -0.42 8.36
C GLY A 51 -9.92 0.90 7.71
N LEU A 52 -10.68 1.32 6.70
CA LEU A 52 -10.48 2.62 6.04
C LEU A 52 -10.63 3.79 7.02
N LYS A 53 -11.65 3.73 7.89
CA LYS A 53 -11.85 4.76 8.92
C LYS A 53 -10.70 4.79 9.92
N LYS A 54 -10.21 3.62 10.34
CA LYS A 54 -9.10 3.51 11.30
C LYS A 54 -7.77 4.01 10.74
N LEU A 55 -7.43 3.61 9.52
CA LEU A 55 -6.20 4.06 8.86
C LEU A 55 -6.25 5.54 8.49
N ASN A 56 -7.45 6.09 8.28
CA ASN A 56 -7.68 7.51 7.94
C ASN A 56 -6.73 8.00 6.83
N LEU A 57 -6.67 7.21 5.75
CA LEU A 57 -5.71 7.43 4.68
C LEU A 57 -5.88 8.84 4.06
N PRO A 58 -4.77 9.56 3.82
CA PRO A 58 -4.83 10.85 3.15
C PRO A 58 -5.41 10.71 1.75
N ILE A 59 -6.29 11.64 1.37
CA ILE A 59 -6.89 11.66 0.03
C ILE A 59 -5.92 12.30 -0.96
N GLN A 60 -5.26 13.40 -0.60
CA GLN A 60 -4.51 14.21 -1.57
C GLN A 60 -3.04 13.81 -1.75
N THR A 61 -2.51 12.96 -0.88
CA THR A 61 -1.10 12.59 -0.89
C THR A 61 -0.96 11.11 -0.63
N ILE A 62 0.10 10.51 -1.17
CA ILE A 62 0.48 9.13 -0.86
C ILE A 62 0.91 9.09 0.62
N PRO A 63 0.36 8.20 1.45
CA PRO A 63 0.72 8.10 2.87
C PRO A 63 2.18 7.67 3.04
N GLN A 64 2.79 8.11 4.14
CA GLN A 64 4.03 7.50 4.58
C GLN A 64 3.74 6.16 5.24
N LEU A 65 4.62 5.17 5.01
CA LEU A 65 4.47 3.85 5.62
C LEU A 65 4.40 3.91 7.16
N LYS A 66 5.14 4.85 7.75
CA LYS A 66 5.11 5.07 9.21
C LYS A 66 3.71 5.44 9.72
N GLU A 67 2.95 6.24 8.98
CA GLU A 67 1.59 6.65 9.38
C GLU A 67 0.64 5.44 9.44
N ILE A 68 0.82 4.49 8.53
CA ILE A 68 0.10 3.22 8.50
C ILE A 68 0.58 2.34 9.68
N ASP A 69 1.89 2.22 9.85
CA ASP A 69 2.51 1.39 10.90
C ASP A 69 2.06 1.80 12.30
N ASP A 70 1.92 3.09 12.58
CA ASP A 70 1.45 3.59 13.89
C ASP A 70 0.06 2.99 14.24
N VAL A 71 -0.82 2.81 13.25
CA VAL A 71 -2.14 2.16 13.44
C VAL A 71 -2.02 0.64 13.47
N LEU A 72 -1.24 0.03 12.57
CA LEU A 72 -1.12 -1.43 12.51
C LEU A 72 -0.46 -2.02 13.77
N LEU A 73 0.58 -1.35 14.28
CA LEU A 73 1.30 -1.77 15.48
C LEU A 73 0.40 -1.72 16.70
N SER A 74 -0.36 -0.63 16.86
CA SER A 74 -1.26 -0.44 18.01
C SER A 74 -2.48 -1.37 17.99
N THR A 75 -2.88 -1.87 16.82
CA THR A 75 -4.08 -2.73 16.68
C THR A 75 -3.74 -4.21 16.68
N THR A 76 -2.69 -4.64 15.98
CA THR A 76 -2.44 -6.06 15.71
C THR A 76 -0.97 -6.48 15.87
N GLY A 77 -0.08 -5.50 16.10
CA GLY A 77 1.36 -5.70 16.10
C GLY A 77 1.95 -5.93 14.70
N TRP A 78 1.18 -5.69 13.64
CA TRP A 78 1.68 -5.67 12.28
C TRP A 78 2.35 -4.34 11.94
N ARG A 79 3.19 -4.36 10.93
CA ARG A 79 3.75 -3.16 10.29
C ARG A 79 3.95 -3.43 8.80
N THR A 80 4.23 -2.39 8.04
CA THR A 80 4.66 -2.47 6.66
C THR A 80 6.17 -2.68 6.56
N ALA A 81 6.61 -3.16 5.41
CA ALA A 81 8.01 -3.29 5.04
C ALA A 81 8.17 -2.82 3.59
N ALA A 82 8.88 -1.71 3.39
CA ALA A 82 9.21 -1.23 2.05
C ALA A 82 10.00 -2.28 1.28
N VAL A 83 9.53 -2.62 0.08
CA VAL A 83 10.18 -3.58 -0.81
C VAL A 83 10.30 -3.02 -2.23
N PRO A 84 11.23 -3.54 -3.04
CA PRO A 84 11.15 -3.32 -4.48
C PRO A 84 9.86 -3.92 -5.07
N ALA A 85 9.58 -3.62 -6.34
CA ALA A 85 8.37 -4.09 -7.02
C ALA A 85 8.16 -5.62 -6.93
N LEU A 86 9.24 -6.41 -6.90
CA LEU A 86 9.18 -7.86 -6.71
C LEU A 86 10.25 -8.34 -5.73
N ILE A 87 9.86 -9.31 -4.89
CA ILE A 87 10.75 -10.01 -3.96
C ILE A 87 10.60 -11.53 -4.13
N SER A 88 11.61 -12.29 -3.71
CA SER A 88 11.50 -13.76 -3.71
C SER A 88 10.39 -14.26 -2.77
N PHE A 89 9.77 -15.40 -3.10
CA PHE A 89 8.78 -16.05 -2.24
C PHE A 89 9.30 -16.30 -0.81
N LYS A 90 10.56 -16.73 -0.68
CA LYS A 90 11.20 -16.93 0.62
C LYS A 90 11.16 -15.64 1.45
N ARG A 91 11.58 -14.52 0.86
CA ARG A 91 11.57 -13.22 1.54
C ARG A 91 10.14 -12.76 1.88
N PHE A 92 9.19 -12.98 0.97
CA PHE A 92 7.78 -12.65 1.20
C PHE A 92 7.22 -13.38 2.43
N PHE A 93 7.37 -14.70 2.50
CA PHE A 93 6.89 -15.48 3.65
C PHE A 93 7.65 -15.17 4.94
N GLU A 94 8.96 -14.91 4.87
CA GLU A 94 9.72 -14.45 6.04
C GLU A 94 9.17 -13.15 6.62
N LEU A 95 8.79 -12.20 5.77
CA LEU A 95 8.19 -10.93 6.22
C LEU A 95 6.84 -11.16 6.91
N LEU A 96 5.95 -11.92 6.27
CA LEU A 96 4.63 -12.22 6.84
C LEU A 96 4.70 -12.99 8.15
N ALA A 97 5.60 -13.97 8.26
CA ALA A 97 5.84 -14.72 9.50
C ALA A 97 6.25 -13.81 10.66
N ASN A 98 6.85 -12.66 10.36
CA ASN A 98 7.27 -11.64 11.33
C ASN A 98 6.31 -10.43 11.37
N LYS A 99 5.03 -10.62 11.00
CA LYS A 99 3.98 -9.58 10.98
C LYS A 99 4.41 -8.30 10.23
N SER A 100 5.20 -8.46 9.18
CA SER A 100 5.66 -7.37 8.33
C SER A 100 5.05 -7.54 6.95
N PHE A 101 4.13 -6.66 6.57
CA PHE A 101 3.46 -6.72 5.27
C PHE A 101 4.32 -6.00 4.20
N PRO A 102 4.77 -6.69 3.14
CA PRO A 102 5.57 -6.06 2.10
C PRO A 102 4.76 -5.02 1.32
N VAL A 103 5.32 -3.83 1.11
CA VAL A 103 4.71 -2.75 0.34
C VAL A 103 5.70 -2.22 -0.70
N ALA A 104 5.35 -2.33 -1.97
CA ALA A 104 6.08 -1.67 -3.05
C ALA A 104 5.87 -0.16 -2.97
N THR A 105 6.94 0.63 -3.04
CA THR A 105 6.91 2.09 -2.80
C THR A 105 6.93 2.90 -4.10
N PHE A 106 6.32 2.39 -5.16
CA PHE A 106 6.03 3.15 -6.38
C PHE A 106 4.51 3.22 -6.58
N ILE A 107 4.04 4.18 -7.37
CA ILE A 107 2.66 4.22 -7.84
C ILE A 107 2.62 4.07 -9.37
N ARG A 108 1.56 3.45 -9.88
CA ARG A 108 1.34 3.31 -11.33
C ARG A 108 1.34 4.67 -12.04
N ARG A 109 1.64 4.66 -13.35
CA ARG A 109 1.58 5.85 -14.19
C ARG A 109 0.17 6.15 -14.64
N ARG A 110 0.01 7.34 -15.22
CA ARG A 110 -1.25 7.80 -15.83
C ARG A 110 -1.76 6.87 -16.94
N GLU A 111 -0.85 6.31 -17.74
CA GLU A 111 -1.18 5.38 -18.83
C GLU A 111 -1.73 4.03 -18.32
N ASP A 112 -1.28 3.60 -17.14
CA ASP A 112 -1.68 2.35 -16.50
C ASP A 112 -2.74 2.56 -15.40
N PHE A 113 -3.42 3.72 -15.42
CA PHE A 113 -4.30 4.14 -14.32
C PHE A 113 -5.39 3.12 -14.00
N ASP A 114 -5.99 2.54 -15.04
CA ASP A 114 -7.07 1.57 -14.88
C ASP A 114 -6.56 0.18 -14.50
N TYR A 115 -5.36 -0.20 -14.92
CA TYR A 115 -4.78 -1.49 -14.61
C TYR A 115 -3.26 -1.51 -14.83
N ILE A 116 -2.56 -2.16 -13.90
CA ILE A 116 -1.15 -2.50 -13.96
C ILE A 116 -1.01 -3.96 -13.47
N GLN A 117 -0.05 -4.71 -14.03
CA GLN A 117 0.20 -6.09 -13.62
C GLN A 117 0.99 -6.15 -12.29
N GLU A 118 1.99 -5.29 -12.13
CA GLU A 118 2.77 -5.19 -10.89
C GLU A 118 1.95 -4.56 -9.75
N PRO A 119 2.07 -5.07 -8.50
CA PRO A 119 1.44 -4.45 -7.36
C PRO A 119 2.16 -3.15 -7.00
N ASP A 120 1.42 -2.05 -7.02
CA ASP A 120 1.90 -0.73 -6.64
C ASP A 120 1.46 -0.36 -5.21
N ILE A 121 1.93 0.78 -4.69
CA ILE A 121 1.61 1.23 -3.33
C ILE A 121 0.10 1.36 -3.09
N PHE A 122 -0.67 1.73 -4.12
CA PHE A 122 -2.12 1.82 -3.99
C PHE A 122 -2.75 0.44 -3.76
N HIS A 123 -2.36 -0.56 -4.56
CA HIS A 123 -2.81 -1.94 -4.36
C HIS A 123 -2.48 -2.44 -2.95
N GLU A 124 -1.25 -2.25 -2.50
CA GLU A 124 -0.81 -2.76 -1.21
C GLU A 124 -1.51 -2.06 -0.04
N VAL A 125 -1.54 -0.72 -0.06
CA VAL A 125 -2.10 0.04 1.06
C VAL A 125 -3.63 -0.03 1.06
N ALA A 126 -4.28 0.33 -0.05
CA ALA A 126 -5.74 0.36 -0.09
C ALA A 126 -6.33 -1.05 -0.16
N GLY A 127 -5.68 -1.98 -0.87
CA GLY A 127 -6.18 -3.35 -1.04
C GLY A 127 -5.92 -4.24 0.17
N HIS A 128 -4.72 -4.21 0.75
CA HIS A 128 -4.31 -5.19 1.77
C HIS A 128 -4.07 -4.62 3.16
N CYS A 129 -3.50 -3.42 3.30
CA CYS A 129 -3.25 -2.86 4.64
C CYS A 129 -4.54 -2.48 5.37
N VAL A 130 -5.56 -2.03 4.64
CA VAL A 130 -6.87 -1.62 5.18
C VAL A 130 -7.52 -2.66 6.10
N PRO A 131 -7.62 -3.95 5.75
CA PRO A 131 -8.19 -4.96 6.64
C PRO A 131 -7.27 -5.44 7.78
N ILE A 132 -5.96 -5.15 7.75
CA ILE A 132 -4.99 -5.65 8.76
C ILE A 132 -5.39 -5.31 10.20
N PRO A 133 -5.90 -4.11 10.54
CA PRO A 133 -6.38 -3.76 11.88
C PRO A 133 -7.43 -4.71 12.49
N PHE A 134 -8.00 -5.63 11.70
CA PHE A 134 -9.02 -6.60 12.10
C PHE A 134 -8.56 -8.07 11.99
N LEU A 135 -7.32 -8.35 11.57
CA LEU A 135 -6.83 -9.73 11.35
C LEU A 135 -6.65 -10.59 12.62
N VAL A 136 -7.02 -10.11 13.81
CA VAL A 136 -6.84 -10.83 15.09
C VAL A 136 -8.07 -10.75 16.02
N GLN A 137 -9.27 -10.71 15.44
CA GLN A 137 -10.53 -10.89 16.20
C GLN A 137 -11.04 -12.34 16.21
N LEU A 138 -10.19 -13.34 15.98
CA LEU A 138 -10.49 -14.76 16.11
C LEU A 138 -9.68 -15.40 17.23
#